data_AF-A0A0Q0TZJ3-F1
#
_entry.id   AF-A0A0Q0TZJ3-F1
#
_cell.length_a   1.000
_cell.length_b   1.000
_cell.length_c   1.000
_cell.angle_alpha   90.00
_cell.angle_beta   90.00
_cell.angle_gamma   90.00
#
_symmetry.space_group_name_H-M   'P 1'
#
loop_
_entity.id
_entity.type
_entity.pdbx_description
1 polymer ?
#
loop_
_entity_poly.entity_id
_entity_poly.type
_entity_poly.pdbx_seq_one_letter_code
_entity_poly.pdbx_strand_id
1 'polypeptide(L)'
;MLNRQNYRYADAFGAGALIFASSMIQDHGWQDFLHDPWYPFTYGAWFLIALFFSLRRAGREAKEGHPPRPLTRVLAYYAAALLVFLALPGTAGRLVLAALSLGNFFNPPVPLPQRA
;
A
#
# COMPACT_ATOMS: atom_id res chain seq x y z
N MET A 1 -19.67 1.81 13.47
CA MET A 1 -18.30 1.50 13.93
C MET A 1 -17.62 0.65 12.85
N LEU A 2 -16.65 1.21 12.11
CA LEU A 2 -15.89 0.42 11.13
C LEU A 2 -14.91 -0.49 11.88
N ASN A 3 -15.11 -1.79 11.75
CA ASN A 3 -14.38 -2.82 12.47
C ASN A 3 -12.87 -2.72 12.16
N ARG A 4 -12.00 -2.92 13.16
CA ARG A 4 -10.53 -2.76 13.05
C ARG A 4 -9.91 -3.54 11.89
N GLN A 5 -10.56 -4.64 11.50
CA GLN A 5 -10.18 -5.48 10.37
C GLN A 5 -10.33 -4.77 9.01
N ASN A 6 -11.32 -3.89 8.84
CA ASN A 6 -11.60 -3.25 7.55
C ASN A 6 -10.42 -2.40 7.03
N TYR A 7 -9.62 -1.85 7.93
CA TYR A 7 -8.46 -1.03 7.56
C TYR A 7 -7.17 -1.84 7.31
N ARG A 8 -7.15 -3.15 7.60
CA ARG A 8 -6.04 -4.03 7.17
C ARG A 8 -6.11 -4.36 5.70
N TYR A 9 -7.32 -4.39 5.14
CA TYR A 9 -7.52 -4.68 3.73
C TYR A 9 -7.15 -3.51 2.81
N ALA A 10 -7.04 -2.29 3.33
CA ALA A 10 -6.61 -1.12 2.56
C ALA A 10 -5.20 -1.28 1.99
N ASP A 11 -4.24 -1.74 2.81
CA ASP A 11 -2.85 -1.99 2.37
C ASP A 11 -2.80 -3.08 1.29
N ALA A 12 -3.53 -4.18 1.51
CA ALA A 12 -3.61 -5.29 0.54
C ALA A 12 -4.30 -4.85 -0.77
N PHE A 13 -5.31 -4.01 -0.68
CA PHE A 13 -6.01 -3.45 -1.83
C PHE A 13 -5.09 -2.53 -2.64
N GLY A 14 -4.32 -1.65 -1.98
CA GLY A 14 -3.33 -0.79 -2.63
C GLY A 14 -2.22 -1.60 -3.33
N ALA A 15 -1.71 -2.65 -2.68
CA ALA A 15 -0.76 -3.56 -3.30
C ALA A 15 -1.35 -4.31 -4.51
N GLY A 16 -2.60 -4.76 -4.39
CA GLY A 16 -3.33 -5.39 -5.48
C GLY A 16 -3.44 -4.46 -6.69
N ALA A 17 -3.81 -3.20 -6.48
CA ALA A 17 -3.88 -2.20 -7.56
C ALA A 17 -2.54 -2.03 -8.29
N LEU A 18 -1.42 -1.98 -7.57
CA LEU A 18 -0.08 -1.91 -8.17
C LEU A 18 0.33 -3.20 -8.91
N ILE A 19 -0.05 -4.38 -8.39
CA ILE A 19 0.22 -5.66 -9.05
C ILE A 19 -0.55 -5.76 -10.37
N PHE A 20 -1.81 -5.32 -10.40
CA PHE A 20 -2.62 -5.28 -11.62
C PHE A 20 -2.07 -4.26 -12.62
N ALA A 21 -1.72 -3.06 -12.16
CA ALA A 21 -1.07 -2.06 -13.01
C ALA A 21 0.24 -2.58 -13.60
N SER A 22 1.03 -3.31 -12.80
CA SER A 22 2.29 -3.91 -13.26
C SER A 22 2.05 -4.97 -14.33
N SER A 23 0.98 -5.77 -14.22
CA SER A 23 0.62 -6.71 -15.29
C SER A 23 0.27 -6.00 -16.59
N MET A 24 -0.52 -4.91 -16.52
CA MET A 24 -0.87 -4.12 -17.71
C MET A 24 0.37 -3.55 -18.39
N ILE A 25 1.32 -3.02 -17.61
CA ILE A 25 2.60 -2.51 -18.15
C ILE A 25 3.43 -3.64 -18.77
N GLN A 26 3.41 -4.84 -18.19
CA GLN A 26 4.13 -5.97 -18.78
C GLN A 26 3.50 -6.41 -20.12
N ASP A 27 2.17 -6.40 -20.21
CA ASP A 27 1.44 -6.89 -21.38
C ASP A 27 1.37 -5.86 -22.52
N HIS A 28 1.29 -4.56 -22.20
CA HIS A 28 1.09 -3.47 -23.17
C HIS A 28 2.28 -2.51 -23.24
N GLY A 29 3.26 -2.62 -22.33
CA GLY A 29 4.38 -1.70 -22.25
C GLY A 29 4.06 -0.38 -21.53
N TRP A 30 5.11 0.36 -21.17
CA TRP A 30 4.98 1.65 -20.48
C TRP A 30 4.34 2.73 -21.34
N GLN A 31 4.60 2.71 -22.65
CA GLN A 31 4.04 3.73 -23.57
C GLN A 31 2.53 3.64 -23.61
N ASP A 32 1.95 2.46 -23.86
CA ASP A 32 0.50 2.29 -23.95
C ASP A 32 -0.17 2.53 -22.59
N PHE A 33 0.46 2.09 -21.50
CA PHE A 33 -0.04 2.36 -20.15
C PHE A 33 -0.11 3.85 -19.84
N LEU A 34 0.86 4.66 -20.26
CA LEU A 34 0.86 6.10 -20.00
C LEU A 34 0.03 6.90 -21.01
N HIS A 35 -0.13 6.39 -22.23
CA HIS A 35 -0.81 7.08 -23.32
C HIS A 35 -2.33 6.94 -23.24
N ASP A 36 -2.85 5.84 -22.69
CA ASP A 36 -4.25 5.76 -22.30
C ASP A 36 -4.41 6.27 -20.86
N PRO A 37 -4.90 7.52 -20.66
CA PRO A 37 -4.98 8.13 -19.34
C PRO A 37 -5.90 7.36 -18.38
N TRP A 38 -6.77 6.47 -18.89
CA TRP A 38 -7.63 5.64 -18.05
C TRP A 38 -6.83 4.77 -17.07
N TYR A 39 -5.75 4.14 -17.52
CA TYR A 39 -4.95 3.24 -16.68
C TYR A 39 -4.25 3.95 -15.51
N PRO A 40 -3.40 4.98 -15.71
CA PRO A 40 -2.68 5.64 -14.63
C PRO A 40 -3.65 6.38 -13.70
N PHE A 41 -4.75 6.94 -14.20
CA PHE A 41 -5.77 7.52 -13.34
C PHE A 41 -6.46 6.47 -12.49
N THR A 42 -6.90 5.36 -13.08
CA THR A 42 -7.65 4.34 -12.34
C THR A 42 -6.79 3.72 -11.26
N TYR A 43 -5.63 3.17 -11.63
CA TYR A 43 -4.75 2.49 -10.66
C TYR A 43 -4.11 3.47 -9.66
N GLY A 44 -3.78 4.69 -10.10
CA GLY A 44 -3.31 5.76 -9.23
C GLY A 44 -4.37 6.21 -8.22
N ALA A 45 -5.63 6.37 -8.65
CA ALA A 45 -6.73 6.71 -7.76
C ALA A 45 -6.96 5.62 -6.71
N TRP A 46 -6.96 4.34 -7.12
CA TRP A 46 -7.07 3.22 -6.18
C TRP A 46 -5.93 3.18 -5.16
N PHE A 47 -4.70 3.46 -5.60
CA PHE A 47 -3.54 3.56 -4.73
C PHE A 47 -3.67 4.72 -3.72
N LEU A 48 -4.14 5.88 -4.16
CA LEU A 48 -4.38 7.04 -3.28
C LEU A 48 -5.51 6.78 -2.27
N ILE A 49 -6.58 6.10 -2.70
CA ILE A 49 -7.67 5.69 -1.81
C ILE A 49 -7.13 4.76 -0.72
N ALA A 50 -6.34 3.76 -1.09
CA ALA A 50 -5.71 2.83 -0.15
C ALA A 50 -4.82 3.58 0.85
N LEU A 51 -3.95 4.48 0.36
CA LEU A 51 -3.09 5.32 1.20
C LEU A 51 -3.91 6.18 2.18
N PHE A 52 -4.97 6.82 1.70
CA PHE A 52 -5.84 7.65 2.54
C PHE A 52 -6.47 6.85 3.69
N PHE A 53 -7.00 5.65 3.40
CA PHE A 53 -7.56 4.78 4.43
C PHE A 53 -6.49 4.30 5.42
N SER A 54 -5.28 3.97 4.96
CA SER A 54 -4.17 3.55 5.83
C SER A 54 -3.64 4.68 6.70
N LEU A 55 -3.56 5.91 6.19
CA LEU A 55 -3.21 7.10 6.97
C LEU A 55 -4.29 7.45 8.00
N ARG A 56 -5.57 7.40 7.61
CA ARG A 56 -6.69 7.64 8.52
C ARG A 56 -6.73 6.62 9.65
N ARG A 57 -6.40 5.36 9.36
CA ARG A 57 -6.24 4.30 10.36
C ARG A 57 -5.10 4.61 11.33
N ALA A 58 -3.91 4.93 10.83
CA ALA A 58 -2.76 5.27 11.67
C ALA A 58 -3.04 6.48 12.59
N GLY A 59 -3.73 7.49 12.07
CA GLY A 59 -4.15 8.66 12.85
C GLY A 59 -5.20 8.34 13.92
N ARG A 60 -6.07 7.36 13.69
CA ARG A 60 -7.03 6.87 14.72
C ARG A 60 -6.35 6.03 15.79
N GLU A 61 -5.50 5.09 15.39
CA GLU A 61 -4.76 4.23 16.33
C GLU A 61 -3.86 5.06 17.27
N ALA A 62 -3.30 6.18 16.77
CA ALA A 62 -2.55 7.14 17.59
C ALA A 62 -3.40 7.90 18.61
N LYS A 63 -4.70 8.14 18.33
CA LYS A 63 -5.61 8.84 19.26
C LYS A 63 -6.20 7.94 20.34
N GLU A 64 -6.31 6.64 20.07
CA GLU A 64 -6.94 5.67 20.98
C GLU A 64 -5.97 5.06 22.01
N GLY A 65 -4.75 5.60 22.17
CA GLY A 65 -3.79 5.14 23.18
C GLY A 65 -3.17 3.76 22.90
N HIS A 66 -3.41 3.20 21.72
CA HIS A 66 -2.77 1.98 21.24
C HIS A 66 -1.37 2.28 20.70
N PRO A 67 -0.48 1.28 20.66
CA PRO A 67 0.80 1.42 19.96
C PRO A 67 0.58 1.93 18.54
N PRO A 68 0.95 3.20 18.24
CA PRO A 68 0.66 3.78 16.95
C PRO A 68 1.47 3.03 15.92
N ARG A 69 0.82 2.55 14.86
CA ARG A 69 1.55 2.23 13.63
C ARG A 69 2.11 3.58 13.15
N PRO A 70 3.44 3.81 13.22
CA PRO A 70 3.97 5.15 12.97
C PRO A 70 3.62 5.57 11.55
N LEU A 71 3.11 6.79 11.37
CA LEU A 71 2.77 7.36 10.05
C LEU A 71 3.91 7.20 9.05
N THR A 72 5.16 7.32 9.52
CA THR A 72 6.38 7.11 8.75
C THR A 72 6.47 5.71 8.16
N ARG A 73 6.00 4.66 8.84
CA ARG A 73 5.95 3.29 8.28
C ARG A 73 4.91 3.15 7.19
N VAL A 74 3.74 3.77 7.35
CA VAL A 74 2.71 3.76 6.30
C VAL A 74 3.26 4.45 5.05
N LEU A 75 3.82 5.66 5.21
CA LEU A 75 4.44 6.39 4.10
C LEU A 75 5.60 5.62 3.47
N ALA A 76 6.49 5.03 4.27
CA ALA A 76 7.61 4.24 3.77
C ALA A 76 7.15 2.99 2.99
N TYR A 77 6.08 2.32 3.44
CA TYR A 77 5.51 1.18 2.73
C TYR A 77 4.96 1.57 1.36
N TYR A 78 4.11 2.61 1.30
CA TYR A 78 3.54 3.07 0.03
C TYR A 78 4.63 3.63 -0.90
N ALA A 79 5.63 4.35 -0.37
CA ALA A 79 6.78 4.80 -1.17
C ALA A 79 7.60 3.64 -1.73
N ALA A 80 7.90 2.62 -0.92
CA ALA A 80 8.61 1.42 -1.37
C ALA A 80 7.80 0.66 -2.43
N ALA A 81 6.49 0.51 -2.22
CA ALA A 81 5.61 -0.14 -3.19
C ALA A 81 5.58 0.62 -4.53
N LEU A 82 5.50 1.95 -4.49
CA LEU A 82 5.53 2.77 -5.70
C LEU A 82 6.89 2.67 -6.42
N LEU A 83 8.01 2.70 -5.69
CA LEU A 83 9.33 2.56 -6.29
C LEU A 83 9.53 1.18 -6.94
N VAL A 84 9.08 0.11 -6.29
CA VAL A 84 9.14 -1.25 -6.85
C VAL A 84 8.29 -1.34 -8.12
N PHE A 85 7.08 -0.77 -8.09
CA PHE A 85 6.20 -0.73 -9.25
C PHE A 85 6.84 0.01 -10.44
N LEU A 86 7.47 1.16 -10.21
CA LEU A 86 8.12 1.95 -11.25
C LEU A 86 9.39 1.28 -11.79
N ALA A 87 10.19 0.65 -10.93
CA ALA A 87 11.46 0.07 -11.30
C ALA A 87 11.34 -1.33 -11.93
N LEU A 88 10.31 -2.10 -11.57
CA LEU A 88 10.19 -3.51 -11.91
C LEU A 88 8.74 -3.85 -12.34
N PRO A 89 8.35 -3.54 -13.59
CA PRO A 89 7.01 -3.86 -14.08
C PRO A 89 6.77 -5.36 -14.34
N GLY A 90 7.76 -6.24 -14.10
CA GLY A 90 7.66 -7.67 -14.38
C GLY A 90 7.19 -8.54 -13.20
N THR A 91 7.16 -9.86 -13.43
CA THR A 91 6.84 -10.87 -12.39
C THR A 91 7.64 -10.70 -11.11
N ALA A 92 8.92 -10.34 -11.20
CA ALA A 92 9.78 -10.11 -10.04
C ALA A 92 9.29 -8.94 -9.17
N GLY A 93 8.89 -7.81 -9.77
CA GLY A 93 8.35 -6.68 -9.02
C GLY A 93 7.01 -7.00 -8.36
N ARG A 94 6.15 -7.77 -9.04
CA ARG A 94 4.88 -8.26 -8.46
C ARG A 94 5.09 -9.15 -7.24
N LEU A 95 6.08 -10.05 -7.29
CA LEU A 95 6.45 -10.88 -6.13
C LEU A 95 6.99 -10.04 -4.97
N VAL A 96 7.81 -9.02 -5.25
CA VAL A 96 8.31 -8.09 -4.22
C VAL A 96 7.16 -7.26 -3.62
N LEU A 97 6.23 -6.77 -4.43
CA LEU A 97 5.02 -6.07 -3.96
C LEU A 97 4.15 -6.95 -3.07
N ALA A 98 3.94 -8.21 -3.47
CA ALA A 98 3.20 -9.18 -2.68
C ALA A 98 3.91 -9.46 -1.34
N ALA A 99 5.23 -9.68 -1.35
CA ALA A 99 6.03 -9.89 -0.15
C ALA A 99 6.01 -8.68 0.78
N LEU A 100 6.14 -7.46 0.25
CA LEU A 100 6.02 -6.21 1.02
C LEU A 100 4.63 -6.08 1.64
N SER A 101 3.57 -6.39 0.87
CA SER A 101 2.19 -6.32 1.35
C SER A 101 1.91 -7.33 2.45
N LEU A 102 2.34 -8.58 2.29
CA LEU A 102 2.23 -9.62 3.30
C LEU A 102 3.03 -9.27 4.56
N GLY A 103 4.28 -8.83 4.39
CA GLY A 103 5.13 -8.38 5.48
C GLY A 103 4.49 -7.23 6.26
N ASN A 104 3.91 -6.26 5.57
CA ASN A 104 3.20 -5.15 6.20
C ASN A 104 1.90 -5.61 6.89
N PHE A 105 1.17 -6.56 6.31
CA PHE A 105 -0.09 -7.10 6.85
C PHE A 105 0.11 -7.87 8.16
N PHE A 106 1.16 -8.71 8.22
CA PHE A 106 1.50 -9.53 9.38
C PHE A 106 2.37 -8.82 10.41
N ASN A 107 2.89 -7.62 10.11
CA ASN A 107 3.74 -6.90 11.05
C ASN A 107 2.95 -6.56 12.34
N PRO A 108 3.35 -7.10 13.51
CA PRO A 108 2.67 -6.80 14.75
C PRO A 108 2.82 -5.31 15.12
N PRO A 109 1.83 -4.73 15.83
CA PRO A 109 1.99 -3.39 16.38
C PRO A 109 3.19 -3.36 17.33
N VAL A 110 4.06 -2.35 17.20
CA VAL A 110 5.24 -2.18 18.06
C VAL A 110 4.75 -1.85 19.46
N PRO A 111 5.03 -2.65 20.51
CA PRO A 111 4.58 -2.33 21.87
C PRO A 111 5.11 -0.96 22.29
N LEU A 112 4.26 -0.14 22.90
CA LEU A 112 4.73 1.11 23.52
C LEU A 112 5.66 0.74 24.69
N PRO A 113 6.74 1.51 24.92
CA PRO A 113 7.48 1.39 26.17
C PRO A 113 6.50 1.60 27.32
N GLN A 114 6.35 0.58 28.16
CA GLN A 114 5.58 0.70 29.39
C GLN A 114 6.26 1.79 30.21
N ARG A 115 5.59 2.94 30.37
CA ARG A 115 6.04 3.95 31.34
C ARG A 115 5.95 3.28 32.70
N ALA A 116 7.11 3.03 33.30
CA ALA A 116 7.26 2.59 34.68
C ALA A 116 6.74 3.65 35.65
#